data_AF-A0A7X9KJ92-F1
#
_entry.id   AF-A0A7X9KJ92-F1
#
_cell.length_a   1.000
_cell.length_b   1.000
_cell.length_c   1.000
_cell.angle_alpha   90.00
_cell.angle_beta   90.00
_cell.angle_gamma   90.00
#
_symmetry.space_group_name_H-M   'P 1'
#
loop_
_entity.id
_entity.type
_entity.pdbx_description
1 polymer ?
#
loop_
_entity_poly.entity_id
_entity_poly.type
_entity_poly.pdbx_seq_one_letter_code
_entity_poly.pdbx_strand_id
1 'polypeptide(L)'
;MSTEVARGALPAGAPYADVAELVLSLPVEVRSITRTVGVDASTGTLTLVLENGEPDGVLVRVGDSKNIDEKLARLLNRVRKGLTDVCQLDVSTADAGAVPC
;
A
#
# COMPACT_ATOMS: atom_id res chain seq x y z
N MET A 1 -37.21 21.64 -8.71
CA MET A 1 -36.77 20.24 -8.65
C MET A 1 -35.65 20.08 -9.66
N SER A 2 -34.41 20.31 -9.23
CA SER A 2 -33.23 20.21 -10.09
C SER A 2 -32.59 18.85 -9.85
N THR A 3 -32.38 18.14 -10.94
CA THR A 3 -31.89 16.77 -11.05
C THR A 3 -30.50 16.59 -10.44
N GLU A 4 -30.43 15.90 -9.30
CA GLU A 4 -29.19 15.41 -8.70
C GLU A 4 -28.68 14.22 -9.52
N VAL A 5 -27.67 14.46 -10.36
CA VAL A 5 -26.96 13.39 -11.06
C VAL A 5 -26.06 12.71 -10.03
N ALA A 6 -26.57 11.65 -9.41
CA ALA A 6 -25.77 10.69 -8.66
C ALA A 6 -24.77 10.02 -9.62
N ARG A 7 -23.54 10.56 -9.69
CA ARG A 7 -22.41 9.93 -10.37
C ARG A 7 -21.37 9.58 -9.32
N GLY A 8 -21.23 8.28 -9.05
CA GLY A 8 -20.14 7.68 -8.29
C GLY A 8 -18.79 7.83 -9.00
N ALA A 9 -18.36 9.06 -9.23
CA ALA A 9 -17.01 9.40 -9.59
C ALA A 9 -16.28 9.72 -8.28
N LEU A 10 -15.29 8.90 -7.92
CA LEU A 10 -14.24 9.35 -7.01
C LEU A 10 -13.76 10.72 -7.53
N PRO A 11 -13.75 11.78 -6.71
CA PRO A 11 -13.36 13.11 -7.18
C PRO A 11 -12.01 12.98 -7.88
N ALA A 12 -11.89 13.49 -9.10
CA ALA A 12 -10.66 13.39 -9.89
C ALA A 12 -9.48 13.89 -9.04
N GLY A 13 -8.60 12.99 -8.60
CA GLY A 13 -7.55 13.30 -7.62
C GLY A 13 -7.57 12.48 -6.32
N ALA A 14 -8.71 11.89 -5.94
CA ALA A 14 -8.84 11.05 -4.74
C ALA A 14 -7.76 9.96 -4.60
N PRO A 15 -7.46 9.13 -5.64
CA PRO A 15 -6.42 8.10 -5.50
C PRO A 15 -5.03 8.68 -5.25
N TYR A 16 -4.76 9.90 -5.72
CA TYR A 16 -3.48 10.58 -5.46
C TYR A 16 -3.43 11.16 -4.04
N ALA A 17 -4.56 11.57 -3.47
CA ALA A 17 -4.65 11.97 -2.07
C ALA A 17 -4.42 10.76 -1.14
N ASP A 18 -5.00 9.60 -1.46
CA ASP A 18 -4.79 8.35 -0.71
C ASP A 18 -3.30 7.92 -0.72
N VAL A 19 -2.62 8.08 -1.86
CA VAL A 19 -1.17 7.83 -1.95
C VAL A 19 -0.37 8.81 -1.10
N ALA A 20 -0.72 10.10 -1.13
CA ALA A 20 -0.03 11.11 -0.34
C ALA A 20 -0.19 10.82 1.17
N GLU A 21 -1.39 10.43 1.60
CA GLU A 21 -1.66 9.99 2.97
C GLU A 21 -0.81 8.76 3.34
N LEU A 22 -0.78 7.74 2.48
CA LEU A 22 0.08 6.57 2.69
C LEU A 22 1.54 6.96 2.89
N VAL A 23 2.09 7.80 2.00
CA VAL A 23 3.50 8.24 2.06
C VAL A 23 3.79 9.00 3.35
N LEU A 24 2.89 9.87 3.81
CA LEU A 24 3.04 10.64 5.04
C LEU A 24 2.96 9.75 6.30
N SER A 25 2.17 8.67 6.23
CA SER A 25 1.96 7.74 7.34
C SER A 25 3.01 6.63 7.43
N LEU A 26 3.90 6.48 6.44
CA LEU A 26 4.92 5.43 6.44
C LEU A 26 5.83 5.51 7.69
N PRO A 27 5.96 4.42 8.47
CA PRO A 27 6.96 4.33 9.52
C PRO A 27 8.37 4.52 8.94
N VAL A 28 9.27 5.16 9.69
CA VAL A 28 10.63 5.50 9.22
C VAL A 28 11.38 4.30 8.64
N GLU A 29 11.24 3.13 9.26
CA GLU A 29 11.87 1.86 8.83
C GLU A 29 11.34 1.38 7.47
N VAL A 30 10.02 1.52 7.22
CA VAL A 30 9.41 1.13 5.94
C VAL A 30 9.78 2.17 4.88
N ARG A 31 9.70 3.45 5.24
CA ARG A 31 10.02 4.57 4.35
C ARG A 31 11.47 4.49 3.85
N SER A 32 12.42 4.14 4.72
CA SER A 32 13.84 4.06 4.34
C SER A 32 14.16 2.99 3.30
N ILE A 33 13.31 1.96 3.19
CA ILE A 33 13.47 0.88 2.21
C ILE A 33 12.42 0.93 1.10
N THR A 34 11.58 1.96 1.03
CA THR A 34 10.56 2.07 -0.02
C THR A 34 11.19 2.62 -1.30
N ARG A 35 11.10 1.87 -2.40
CA ARG A 35 11.54 2.31 -3.74
C ARG A 35 10.47 3.10 -4.46
N THR A 36 9.25 2.55 -4.49
CA THR A 36 8.13 3.13 -5.23
C THR A 36 6.84 2.95 -4.45
N VAL A 37 5.91 3.88 -4.68
CA VAL A 37 4.54 3.83 -4.18
C VAL A 37 3.63 3.93 -5.39
N GLY A 38 2.66 3.02 -5.49
CA GLY A 38 1.74 2.93 -6.61
C GLY A 38 0.29 3.06 -6.18
N VAL A 39 -0.55 3.50 -7.12
CA VAL A 39 -2.01 3.41 -7.00
C VAL A 39 -2.59 2.95 -8.32
N ASP A 40 -3.48 1.98 -8.24
CA ASP A 40 -4.35 1.64 -9.34
C ASP A 40 -5.50 2.66 -9.39
N ALA A 41 -5.50 3.53 -10.39
CA ALA A 41 -6.48 4.62 -10.50
C ALA A 41 -7.93 4.13 -10.75
N SER A 42 -8.11 2.87 -11.17
CA SER A 42 -9.43 2.30 -11.44
C SER A 42 -10.06 1.71 -10.17
N THR A 43 -9.24 1.22 -9.24
CA THR A 43 -9.68 0.51 -8.03
C THR A 43 -9.36 1.24 -6.73
N GLY A 44 -8.46 2.23 -6.75
CA GLY A 44 -7.92 2.88 -5.55
C GLY A 44 -6.96 1.99 -4.75
N THR A 45 -6.50 0.87 -5.34
CA THR A 45 -5.58 -0.05 -4.66
C THR A 45 -4.19 0.58 -4.55
N LEU A 46 -3.69 0.70 -3.33
CA LEU A 46 -2.36 1.18 -2.99
C LEU A 46 -1.35 0.02 -2.95
N THR A 47 -0.16 0.28 -3.49
CA THR A 47 0.97 -0.66 -3.50
C THR A 47 2.27 0.02 -3.13
N LEU A 48 3.23 -0.76 -2.64
CA LEU A 48 4.60 -0.34 -2.35
C LEU A 48 5.58 -1.33 -2.97
N VAL A 49 6.78 -0.88 -3.32
CA VAL A 49 7.92 -1.77 -3.57
C VAL A 49 8.98 -1.50 -2.52
N LEU A 50 9.37 -2.52 -1.78
CA LEU A 50 10.39 -2.43 -0.73
C LEU A 50 11.72 -3.06 -1.17
N GLU A 51 12.84 -2.48 -0.75
CA GLU A 51 14.16 -3.07 -0.91
C GLU A 51 14.34 -4.29 0.00
N ASN A 52 14.85 -5.38 -0.56
CA ASN A 52 15.22 -6.60 0.17
C ASN A 52 16.58 -7.18 -0.26
N GLY A 53 17.35 -6.45 -1.07
CA GLY A 53 18.61 -6.92 -1.65
C GLY A 53 18.49 -7.53 -3.06
N GLU A 54 17.27 -7.85 -3.50
CA GLU A 54 16.98 -8.33 -4.86
C GLU A 54 16.73 -7.17 -5.85
N PRO A 55 16.92 -7.38 -7.16
CA PRO A 55 16.73 -6.32 -8.17
C PRO A 55 15.29 -5.80 -8.20
N ASP A 56 14.29 -6.66 -8.04
CA ASP A 56 12.87 -6.31 -8.17
C ASP A 56 12.24 -5.87 -6.83
N GLY A 57 12.90 -6.14 -5.69
CA GLY A 57 12.36 -5.85 -4.37
C GLY A 57 11.17 -6.73 -3.99
N VAL A 58 10.44 -6.31 -2.95
CA VAL A 58 9.20 -6.95 -2.50
C VAL A 58 8.02 -6.10 -2.93
N LEU A 59 7.11 -6.67 -3.72
CA LEU A 59 5.84 -6.01 -4.02
C LEU A 59 4.89 -6.17 -2.84
N VAL A 60 4.48 -5.05 -2.24
CA VAL A 60 3.53 -5.00 -1.14
C VAL A 60 2.19 -4.46 -1.62
N ARG A 61 1.12 -5.21 -1.41
CA ARG A 61 -0.26 -4.75 -1.60
C ARG A 61 -0.83 -4.25 -0.28
N VAL A 62 -1.15 -2.96 -0.22
CA VAL A 62 -1.77 -2.32 0.95
C VAL A 62 -3.29 -2.37 0.86
N GLY A 63 -3.86 -2.41 -0.34
CA GLY A 63 -5.31 -2.38 -0.55
C GLY A 63 -5.83 -0.94 -0.60
N ASP A 64 -7.02 -0.68 -0.08
CA ASP A 64 -7.55 0.69 0.03
C ASP A 64 -6.87 1.50 1.17
N SER A 65 -7.19 2.79 1.28
CA SER A 65 -6.70 3.68 2.34
C SER A 65 -7.36 3.46 3.71
N LYS A 66 -8.38 2.61 3.84
CA LYS A 66 -9.07 2.40 5.12
C LYS A 66 -8.18 1.63 6.09
N ASN A 67 -8.23 2.00 7.38
CA ASN A 67 -7.46 1.35 8.45
C ASN A 67 -5.94 1.29 8.12
N ILE A 68 -5.41 2.38 7.54
CA ILE A 68 -4.02 2.44 7.05
C ILE A 68 -3.02 2.18 8.18
N ASP A 69 -3.28 2.68 9.39
CA ASP A 69 -2.43 2.49 10.56
C ASP A 69 -2.24 1.00 10.89
N GLU A 70 -3.31 0.22 10.84
CA GLU A 70 -3.25 -1.22 11.12
C GLU A 70 -2.47 -1.98 10.04
N LYS A 71 -2.68 -1.61 8.77
CA LYS A 71 -1.97 -2.18 7.62
C LYS A 71 -0.48 -1.89 7.71
N LEU A 72 -0.12 -0.65 8.06
CA LEU A 72 1.26 -0.21 8.25
C LEU A 72 1.91 -0.85 9.48
N ALA A 73 1.17 -1.06 10.57
CA ALA A 73 1.67 -1.80 11.72
C ALA A 73 1.97 -3.27 11.37
N ARG A 74 1.11 -3.93 10.58
CA ARG A 74 1.36 -5.29 10.05
C ARG A 74 2.59 -5.32 9.16
N LEU A 75 2.71 -4.35 8.24
CA LEU A 75 3.86 -4.21 7.36
C LEU A 75 5.16 -4.02 8.15
N LEU A 76 5.16 -3.09 9.11
CA LEU A 76 6.31 -2.82 9.97
C LEU A 76 6.75 -4.06 10.75
N ASN A 77 5.79 -4.81 11.31
CA ASN A 77 6.09 -6.07 11.99
C ASN A 77 6.74 -7.09 11.04
N ARG A 78 6.30 -7.15 9.77
CA ARG A 78 6.93 -8.02 8.76
C ARG A 78 8.34 -7.54 8.41
N VAL A 79 8.54 -6.24 8.17
CA VAL A 79 9.86 -5.66 7.88
C VAL A 79 10.85 -5.96 9.01
N ARG A 80 10.43 -5.82 10.28
CA ARG A 80 11.26 -6.15 11.45
C ARG A 80 11.62 -7.63 11.59
N LYS A 81 10.79 -8.53 11.04
CA LYS A 81 11.08 -9.97 10.97
C LYS A 81 11.99 -10.34 9.80
N GLY A 82 12.27 -9.40 8.90
CA GLY A 82 13.03 -9.62 7.68
C GLY A 82 12.14 -9.92 6.48
N LEU A 83 12.65 -9.55 5.30
CA LEU A 83 12.02 -9.73 4.00
C LEU A 83 12.77 -10.73 3.10
N THR A 84 13.67 -11.53 3.67
CA THR A 84 14.43 -12.55 2.95
C THR A 84 13.48 -13.58 2.33
N ASP A 85 13.74 -13.95 1.08
CA ASP A 85 12.94 -14.91 0.29
C ASP A 85 11.47 -14.53 0.11
N VAL A 86 11.11 -13.25 0.28
CA VAL A 86 9.74 -12.75 0.02
C VAL A 86 9.72 -12.00 -1.29
N CYS A 87 8.88 -12.45 -2.21
CA CYS A 87 8.67 -11.78 -3.51
C CYS A 87 7.44 -10.86 -3.45
N GLN A 88 6.38 -11.28 -2.75
CA GLN A 88 5.17 -10.47 -2.57
C GLN A 88 4.64 -10.54 -1.15
N LEU A 89 4.02 -9.45 -0.71
CA LEU A 89 3.36 -9.34 0.58
C LEU A 89 1.99 -8.67 0.40
N ASP A 90 0.94 -9.26 0.93
CA ASP A 90 -0.38 -8.66 1.00
C ASP A 90 -0.67 -8.31 2.47
N VAL A 91 -0.84 -7.02 2.77
CA VAL A 91 -1.23 -6.53 4.11
C VAL A 91 -2.65 -5.95 4.14
N SER A 92 -3.38 -6.10 3.03
CA SER A 92 -4.72 -5.51 2.85
C SER A 92 -5.77 -6.16 3.74
N THR A 93 -5.54 -7.40 4.18
CA THR A 93 -6.38 -8.14 5.12
C THR A 93 -5.70 -8.29 6.49
N ALA A 94 -6.45 -8.81 7.48
CA ALA A 94 -5.93 -9.04 8.84
C ALA A 94 -4.78 -10.07 8.85
N ASP A 95 -4.87 -11.09 8.01
CA ASP A 95 -3.83 -12.08 7.79
C ASP A 95 -2.90 -11.59 6.67
N ALA A 96 -1.73 -11.07 7.04
CA ALA A 96 -0.74 -10.67 6.06
C ALA A 96 -0.21 -11.90 5.30
N GLY A 97 -0.56 -12.02 4.02
CA GLY A 97 -0.12 -13.11 3.16
C GLY A 97 1.25 -12.83 2.56
N ALA A 98 2.19 -13.77 2.61
CA ALA A 98 3.48 -13.65 1.97
C ALA A 98 3.66 -14.73 0.91
N VAL A 99 4.10 -14.33 -0.28
CA VAL A 99 4.46 -15.25 -1.37
C VAL A 99 5.99 -15.34 -1.41
N PRO A 100 6.56 -16.53 -1.24
CA PRO A 100 8.00 -16.70 -1.32
C PRO A 100 8.50 -16.53 -2.76
N CYS A 101 9.77 -16.17 -2.88
CA CYS A 101 10.54 -16.48 -4.08
C CYS A 101 10.87 -18.00 -4.09
#